data_AF-A0A0V1FHL7-F1
#
_entry.id   AF-A0A0V1FHL7-F1
#
_cell.length_a   1.000
_cell.length_b   1.000
_cell.length_c   1.000
_cell.angle_alpha   90.00
_cell.angle_beta   90.00
_cell.angle_gamma   90.00
#
_symmetry.space_group_name_H-M   'P 1'
#
loop_
_entity.id
_entity.type
_entity.pdbx_description
1 polymer ?
#
loop_
_entity_poly.entity_id
_entity_poly.type
_entity_poly.pdbx_seq_one_letter_code
_entity_poly.pdbx_strand_id
1 'polypeptide(L)'
;MSQAERRLLRDFKRLSTQSVYGLSASPSPKSIFDWEAIVFGPPGTPYEDGTFKLELKFTEDYPNRPPQVRFVSRIFHPNDCVVVYSDGIVCMDILQNRWSPTYDVLAILTCIQSLLNEPNPHSPANPVAANLFQTNFTEYAHRVRIEVESLWLSSEHFQRLAEVGLLENPGGDQQTSQAENGGDNAGRNVDADA
;
A
#
# COMPACT_ATOMS: atom_id res chain seq x y z
N MET A 1 -7.81 -14.02 -27.30
CA MET A 1 -7.69 -12.76 -26.57
C MET A 1 -9.05 -12.17 -26.26
N SER A 2 -9.40 -12.08 -24.97
CA SER A 2 -10.61 -11.44 -24.45
C SER A 2 -10.63 -9.94 -24.76
N GLN A 3 -11.77 -9.29 -24.52
CA GLN A 3 -11.86 -7.84 -24.67
C GLN A 3 -10.97 -7.11 -23.66
N ALA A 4 -10.92 -7.61 -22.42
CA ALA A 4 -10.06 -7.09 -21.35
C ALA A 4 -8.58 -7.22 -21.70
N GLU A 5 -8.13 -8.37 -22.18
CA GLU A 5 -6.73 -8.57 -22.61
C GLU A 5 -6.32 -7.59 -23.72
N ARG A 6 -7.16 -7.41 -24.74
CA ARG A 6 -6.91 -6.45 -25.83
C ARG A 6 -6.83 -5.02 -25.30
N ARG A 7 -7.70 -4.69 -24.33
CA ARG A 7 -7.70 -3.39 -23.66
C ARG A 7 -6.39 -3.18 -22.89
N LEU A 8 -5.97 -4.15 -22.09
CA LEU A 8 -4.73 -4.09 -21.30
C LEU A 8 -3.48 -3.94 -22.17
N LEU A 9 -3.40 -4.66 -23.30
CA LEU A 9 -2.31 -4.49 -24.27
C LEU A 9 -2.27 -3.07 -24.86
N ARG A 10 -3.44 -2.45 -25.09
CA ARG A 10 -3.52 -1.08 -25.58
C ARG A 10 -3.04 -0.08 -24.52
N ASP A 11 -3.43 -0.29 -23.27
CA ASP A 11 -3.03 0.58 -22.17
C ASP A 11 -1.52 0.45 -21.91
N PHE A 12 -0.96 -0.77 -22.02
CA PHE A 12 0.49 -1.00 -21.96
C PHE A 12 1.21 -0.27 -23.10
N LYS A 13 0.73 -0.42 -24.33
CA LYS A 13 1.28 0.29 -25.49
C LYS A 13 1.26 1.80 -25.27
N ARG A 14 0.14 2.34 -24.75
CA ARG A 14 0.02 3.77 -24.46
C ARG A 14 1.08 4.21 -23.46
N LEU A 15 1.23 3.51 -22.34
CA LEU A 15 2.27 3.78 -21.33
C LEU A 15 3.68 3.77 -21.93
N SER A 16 4.00 2.79 -22.80
CA SER A 16 5.31 2.73 -23.45
C SER A 16 5.55 3.88 -24.44
N THR A 17 4.50 4.39 -25.08
CA THR A 17 4.60 5.48 -26.07
C THR A 17 4.50 6.88 -25.45
N GLN A 18 3.75 7.03 -24.36
CA GLN A 18 3.55 8.29 -23.63
C GLN A 18 4.32 8.17 -22.31
N SER A 19 5.63 8.40 -22.37
CA SER A 19 6.45 8.48 -21.17
C SER A 19 6.03 9.71 -20.36
N VAL A 20 5.55 9.48 -19.15
CA VAL A 20 5.32 10.51 -18.14
C VAL A 20 6.40 10.36 -17.08
N TYR A 21 7.01 11.48 -16.69
CA TYR A 21 8.13 11.45 -15.75
C TYR A 21 7.73 10.78 -14.43
N GLY A 22 8.53 9.80 -14.03
CA GLY A 22 8.36 9.10 -12.77
C GLY A 22 7.19 8.12 -12.71
N LEU A 23 6.52 7.83 -13.83
CA LEU A 23 5.47 6.81 -13.88
C LEU A 23 5.88 5.66 -14.80
N SER A 24 5.74 4.43 -14.31
CA SER A 24 5.91 3.24 -15.15
C SER A 24 5.01 2.11 -14.68
N ALA A 25 4.60 1.24 -15.62
CA ALA A 25 3.86 0.03 -15.31
C ALA A 25 4.07 -1.03 -16.38
N SER A 26 4.02 -2.29 -15.99
CA SER A 26 4.07 -3.43 -16.90
C SER A 26 3.29 -4.63 -16.37
N PRO A 27 2.70 -5.44 -17.26
CA PRO A 27 2.11 -6.71 -16.87
C PRO A 27 3.20 -7.66 -16.34
N SER A 28 2.84 -8.49 -15.38
CA SER A 28 3.69 -9.54 -14.88
C SER A 28 3.95 -10.60 -15.98
N PRO A 29 5.08 -11.32 -15.93
CA PRO A 29 5.34 -12.41 -16.87
C PRO A 29 4.32 -13.58 -16.78
N LYS A 30 3.62 -13.69 -15.65
CA LYS A 30 2.70 -14.80 -15.35
C LYS A 30 1.28 -14.55 -15.85
N SER A 31 0.86 -13.29 -15.86
CA SER A 31 -0.53 -12.90 -16.09
C SER A 31 -0.60 -11.45 -16.55
N ILE A 32 -1.33 -11.21 -17.64
CA ILE A 32 -1.64 -9.86 -18.12
C ILE A 32 -2.62 -9.13 -17.20
N PHE A 33 -3.27 -9.82 -16.27
CA PHE A 33 -4.18 -9.22 -15.29
C PHE A 33 -3.49 -8.78 -14.00
N ASP A 34 -2.21 -9.10 -13.82
CA ASP A 34 -1.43 -8.69 -12.66
C ASP A 34 -0.30 -7.80 -13.15
N TRP A 35 -0.24 -6.56 -12.66
CA TRP A 35 0.73 -5.56 -13.10
C TRP A 35 1.53 -5.04 -11.92
N GLU A 36 2.78 -4.71 -12.20
CA GLU A 36 3.64 -3.95 -11.31
C GLU A 36 3.80 -2.54 -11.85
N ALA A 37 3.79 -1.56 -10.97
CA ALA A 37 3.96 -0.15 -11.31
C ALA A 37 4.92 0.54 -10.36
N ILE A 38 5.57 1.59 -10.86
CA ILE A 38 6.40 2.50 -10.10
C ILE A 38 5.88 3.91 -10.25
N VAL A 39 5.76 4.62 -9.12
CA VAL A 39 5.46 6.04 -9.04
C VAL A 39 6.60 6.72 -8.28
N PHE A 40 7.23 7.71 -8.88
CA PHE A 40 8.18 8.57 -8.19
C PHE A 40 7.43 9.66 -7.43
N GLY A 41 7.95 9.97 -6.24
CA GLY A 41 7.49 11.09 -5.45
C GLY A 41 7.64 12.41 -6.20
N PRO A 42 6.63 13.30 -6.18
CA PRO A 42 6.71 14.58 -6.86
C PRO A 42 7.80 15.49 -6.24
N PRO A 43 8.54 16.26 -7.05
CA PRO A 43 9.56 17.18 -6.56
C PRO A 43 8.93 18.31 -5.73
N GLY A 44 9.64 18.79 -4.71
CA GLY A 44 9.16 19.82 -3.79
C GLY A 44 8.16 19.31 -2.74
N THR A 45 7.92 18.01 -2.68
CA THR A 45 7.08 17.36 -1.66
C THR A 45 7.94 16.56 -0.69
N PRO A 46 7.44 16.22 0.51
CA PRO A 46 8.15 15.29 1.39
C PRO A 46 8.40 13.90 0.78
N TYR A 47 7.68 13.55 -0.30
CA TYR A 47 7.82 12.29 -1.02
C TYR A 47 8.94 12.30 -2.07
N GLU A 48 9.54 13.46 -2.37
CA GLU A 48 10.65 13.61 -3.31
C GLU A 48 11.75 12.56 -3.05
N ASP A 49 12.38 12.09 -4.14
CA ASP A 49 13.32 10.95 -4.15
C ASP A 49 12.72 9.60 -3.71
N GLY A 50 11.43 9.53 -3.39
CA GLY A 50 10.73 8.26 -3.14
C GLY A 50 10.46 7.48 -4.42
N THR A 51 10.71 6.17 -4.38
CA THR A 51 10.33 5.21 -5.44
C THR A 51 9.27 4.25 -4.92
N PHE A 52 8.00 4.54 -5.19
CA PHE A 52 6.88 3.77 -4.67
C PHE A 52 6.48 2.66 -5.64
N LYS A 53 6.52 1.41 -5.16
CA LYS A 53 6.07 0.23 -5.89
C LYS A 53 4.59 -0.01 -5.63
N LEU A 54 3.85 -0.31 -6.69
CA LEU A 54 2.44 -0.66 -6.64
C LEU A 54 2.16 -1.94 -7.41
N GLU A 55 1.11 -2.62 -6.99
CA GLU A 55 0.49 -3.72 -7.72
C GLU A 55 -0.89 -3.29 -8.21
N LEU A 56 -1.22 -3.62 -9.46
CA LEU A 56 -2.55 -3.45 -10.02
C LEU A 56 -3.08 -4.83 -10.44
N LYS A 57 -4.27 -5.15 -9.95
CA LYS A 57 -4.95 -6.40 -10.24
C LYS A 57 -6.24 -6.14 -11.00
N PHE A 58 -6.29 -6.65 -12.22
CA PHE A 58 -7.40 -6.53 -13.15
C PHE A 58 -8.26 -7.80 -13.13
N THR A 59 -9.47 -7.70 -13.67
CA THR A 59 -10.34 -8.85 -13.94
C THR A 59 -10.79 -8.82 -15.40
N GLU A 60 -11.47 -9.88 -15.84
CA GLU A 60 -12.07 -9.94 -17.19
C GLU A 60 -13.15 -8.86 -17.42
N ASP A 61 -13.64 -8.22 -16.37
CA ASP A 61 -14.59 -7.10 -16.47
C ASP A 61 -13.89 -5.77 -16.82
N TYR A 62 -12.56 -5.70 -16.87
CA TYR A 62 -11.86 -4.48 -17.25
C TYR A 62 -12.14 -4.11 -18.71
N PRO A 63 -12.50 -2.86 -19.04
CA PRO A 63 -12.48 -1.64 -18.22
C PRO A 63 -13.83 -1.24 -17.59
N ASN A 64 -14.85 -2.09 -17.64
CA ASN A 64 -16.15 -1.78 -17.05
C ASN A 64 -16.07 -1.70 -15.51
N ARG A 65 -15.17 -2.49 -14.91
CA ARG A 65 -14.78 -2.36 -13.50
C ARG A 65 -13.34 -1.85 -13.36
N PRO A 66 -13.04 -1.06 -12.31
CA PRO A 66 -11.68 -0.61 -12.03
C PRO A 66 -10.80 -1.80 -11.62
N PRO A 67 -9.47 -1.70 -11.79
CA PRO A 67 -8.55 -2.60 -11.11
C PRO A 67 -8.54 -2.34 -9.60
N GLN A 68 -8.16 -3.36 -8.84
CA GLN A 68 -7.67 -3.16 -7.49
C GLN A 68 -6.22 -2.64 -7.56
N VAL A 69 -5.90 -1.61 -6.79
CA VAL A 69 -4.56 -1.04 -6.73
C VAL A 69 -4.05 -1.10 -5.30
N ARG A 70 -2.78 -1.45 -5.11
CA ARG A 70 -2.17 -1.62 -3.79
C ARG A 70 -0.75 -1.06 -3.78
N PHE A 71 -0.38 -0.34 -2.72
CA PHE A 71 1.03 -0.03 -2.49
C PHE A 71 1.77 -1.25 -1.94
N VAL A 72 2.86 -1.62 -2.59
CA VAL A 72 3.82 -2.60 -2.07
C VAL A 72 4.82 -1.90 -1.15
N SER A 73 5.25 -0.70 -1.52
CA SER A 73 6.08 0.17 -0.69
C SER A 73 5.29 0.68 0.52
N ARG A 74 5.95 0.79 1.68
CA ARG A 74 5.41 1.54 2.81
C ARG A 74 5.38 3.03 2.48
N ILE A 75 4.39 3.73 3.01
CA ILE A 75 4.25 5.17 2.82
C ILE A 75 3.39 5.78 3.93
N PHE A 76 3.76 6.98 4.39
CA PHE A 76 2.99 7.74 5.35
C PHE A 76 2.20 8.84 4.63
N HIS A 77 0.86 8.74 4.56
CA HIS A 77 0.04 9.68 3.79
C HIS A 77 -1.35 9.89 4.43
N PRO A 78 -1.96 11.10 4.37
CA PRO A 78 -3.29 11.40 4.96
C PRO A 78 -4.46 10.59 4.38
N ASN A 79 -4.50 10.43 3.06
CA ASN A 79 -5.57 9.73 2.34
C ASN A 79 -5.30 8.24 2.15
N ASP A 80 -6.38 7.54 1.82
CA ASP A 80 -6.59 6.11 1.55
C ASP A 80 -5.65 5.45 0.51
N CYS A 81 -4.59 6.13 0.07
CA CYS A 81 -3.47 5.47 -0.59
C CYS A 81 -2.68 4.58 0.36
N VAL A 82 -2.79 4.72 1.68
CA VAL A 82 -2.00 3.90 2.60
C VAL A 82 -2.66 3.69 3.95
N VAL A 83 -3.18 2.48 4.16
CA VAL A 83 -3.32 1.96 5.52
C VAL A 83 -2.15 1.02 5.76
N VAL A 84 -1.20 1.47 6.58
CA VAL A 84 -0.05 0.66 7.05
C VAL A 84 -0.50 -0.55 7.92
N TYR A 85 -1.80 -0.64 8.23
CA TYR A 85 -2.37 -1.67 9.11
C TYR A 85 -3.57 -2.45 8.54
N SER A 86 -4.01 -2.22 7.28
CA SER A 86 -5.02 -3.08 6.63
C SER A 86 -4.81 -3.10 5.11
N ASP A 87 -4.18 -4.16 4.61
CA ASP A 87 -4.04 -4.61 3.22
C ASP A 87 -3.43 -3.68 2.16
N GLY A 88 -3.16 -2.39 2.45
CA GLY A 88 -2.48 -1.46 1.54
C GLY A 88 -3.27 -1.08 0.28
N ILE A 89 -4.59 -1.31 0.28
CA ILE A 89 -5.48 -1.06 -0.86
C ILE A 89 -5.69 0.43 -1.05
N VAL A 90 -5.56 0.91 -2.30
CA VAL A 90 -5.76 2.31 -2.67
C VAL A 90 -7.25 2.59 -2.91
N CYS A 91 -7.80 3.47 -2.09
CA CYS A 91 -9.20 3.89 -2.18
C CYS A 91 -9.30 5.34 -2.67
N MET A 92 -9.24 5.52 -3.99
CA MET A 92 -9.50 6.81 -4.65
C MET A 92 -10.88 6.81 -5.27
N ASP A 93 -11.54 7.98 -5.34
CA ASP A 93 -12.86 8.10 -5.94
C ASP A 93 -12.94 7.55 -7.37
N ILE A 94 -11.89 7.74 -8.17
CA ILE A 94 -11.83 7.22 -9.53
C ILE A 94 -11.77 5.69 -9.57
N LEU A 95 -11.32 5.02 -8.51
CA LEU A 95 -11.31 3.54 -8.38
C LEU A 95 -12.56 3.00 -7.68
N GLN A 96 -13.48 3.89 -7.28
CA GLN A 96 -14.74 3.54 -6.62
C GLN A 96 -15.92 4.10 -7.44
N ASN A 97 -16.63 5.07 -6.87
CA ASN A 97 -17.91 5.57 -7.39
C ASN A 97 -17.76 6.46 -8.63
N ARG A 98 -16.56 6.99 -8.89
CA ARG A 98 -16.26 7.85 -10.04
C ARG A 98 -15.49 7.13 -11.14
N TRP A 99 -15.39 5.79 -11.10
CA TRP A 99 -14.77 5.02 -12.16
C TRP A 99 -15.46 5.22 -13.50
N SER A 100 -14.66 5.39 -14.54
CA SER A 100 -15.11 5.43 -15.92
C SER A 100 -14.25 4.51 -16.78
N PRO A 101 -14.84 3.71 -17.68
CA PRO A 101 -14.09 2.87 -18.62
C PRO A 101 -13.15 3.66 -19.55
N THR A 102 -13.25 4.99 -19.58
CA THR A 102 -12.33 5.87 -20.31
C THR A 102 -10.98 6.05 -19.62
N TYR A 103 -10.91 5.82 -18.30
CA TYR A 103 -9.65 5.82 -17.58
C TYR A 103 -8.83 4.59 -17.93
N ASP A 104 -7.52 4.78 -18.03
CA ASP A 104 -6.53 3.74 -18.27
C ASP A 104 -5.49 3.72 -17.16
N VAL A 105 -4.52 2.80 -17.28
CA VAL A 105 -3.45 2.64 -16.29
C VAL A 105 -2.67 3.94 -16.08
N LEU A 106 -2.39 4.70 -17.14
CA LEU A 106 -1.68 5.98 -17.02
C LEU A 106 -2.50 7.00 -16.22
N ALA A 107 -3.80 7.11 -16.47
CA ALA A 107 -4.68 8.01 -15.71
C ALA A 107 -4.72 7.65 -14.22
N ILE A 108 -4.75 6.34 -13.90
CA ILE A 108 -4.69 5.85 -12.52
C ILE A 108 -3.39 6.30 -11.84
N LEU A 109 -2.23 6.00 -12.46
CA LEU A 109 -0.93 6.35 -11.88
C LEU A 109 -0.73 7.87 -11.75
N THR A 110 -1.22 8.64 -12.73
CA THR A 110 -1.20 10.11 -12.68
C THR A 110 -2.01 10.61 -11.49
N CYS A 111 -3.20 10.07 -11.26
CA CYS A 111 -4.03 10.44 -10.11
C CYS A 111 -3.34 10.12 -8.77
N ILE A 112 -2.65 8.99 -8.68
CA ILE A 112 -1.89 8.62 -7.47
C ILE A 112 -0.76 9.62 -7.23
N GLN A 113 0.03 9.95 -8.26
CA GLN A 113 1.11 10.92 -8.13
C GLN A 113 0.59 12.32 -7.78
N SER A 114 -0.54 12.75 -8.36
CA SER A 114 -1.20 14.00 -7.98
C SER A 114 -1.64 14.01 -6.51
N LEU A 115 -2.10 12.89 -5.98
CA LEU A 115 -2.49 12.80 -4.58
C LEU A 115 -1.30 12.93 -3.64
N LEU A 116 -0.13 12.37 -4.00
CA LEU A 116 1.12 12.59 -3.26
C LEU A 116 1.52 14.08 -3.26
N ASN A 117 1.22 14.80 -4.35
CA ASN A 117 1.50 16.22 -4.46
C ASN A 117 0.55 17.09 -3.62
N GLU A 118 -0.74 16.75 -3.62
CA GLU A 118 -1.79 17.50 -2.95
C GLU A 118 -2.67 16.57 -2.10
N PRO A 119 -2.23 16.22 -0.88
CA PRO A 119 -3.04 15.44 0.04
C PRO A 119 -4.34 16.16 0.40
N ASN A 120 -5.44 15.41 0.56
CA ASN A 120 -6.74 15.92 0.99
C ASN A 120 -6.99 15.65 2.49
N PRO A 121 -6.78 16.61 3.39
CA PRO A 121 -6.96 16.40 4.83
C PRO A 121 -8.43 16.24 5.27
N HIS A 122 -9.41 16.54 4.41
CA HIS A 122 -10.84 16.57 4.76
C HIS A 122 -11.52 15.20 4.69
N SER A 123 -10.86 14.20 4.13
CA SER A 123 -11.35 12.80 4.09
C SER A 123 -10.18 11.85 4.36
N PRO A 124 -9.65 11.83 5.59
CA PRO A 124 -8.43 11.10 5.89
C PRO A 124 -8.73 9.63 6.20
N ALA A 125 -7.93 8.75 5.62
CA ALA A 125 -7.87 7.34 6.01
C ALA A 125 -6.84 7.10 7.13
N ASN A 126 -5.84 7.98 7.21
CA ASN A 126 -4.86 8.02 8.27
C ASN A 126 -5.04 9.32 9.08
N PRO A 127 -5.82 9.30 10.18
CA PRO A 127 -6.07 10.49 10.99
C PRO A 127 -4.79 11.10 11.57
N VAL A 128 -3.78 10.29 11.86
CA VAL A 128 -2.49 10.74 12.40
C VAL A 128 -1.74 11.56 11.35
N ALA A 129 -1.58 11.02 10.15
CA ALA A 129 -0.94 11.74 9.05
C ALA A 129 -1.70 13.02 8.69
N ALA A 130 -3.04 12.96 8.64
CA ALA A 130 -3.88 14.11 8.34
C ALA A 130 -3.82 15.21 9.41
N ASN A 131 -3.75 14.83 10.69
CA ASN A 131 -3.60 15.79 11.78
C ASN A 131 -2.23 16.46 11.74
N LEU A 132 -1.15 15.69 11.57
CA LEU A 132 0.20 16.25 11.44
C LEU A 132 0.33 17.15 10.21
N PHE A 133 -0.23 16.75 9.06
CA PHE A 133 -0.23 17.57 7.86
C PHE A 133 -0.85 18.96 8.09
N GLN A 134 -1.92 19.04 8.88
CA GLN A 134 -2.61 20.29 9.19
C GLN A 134 -1.98 21.10 10.34
N THR A 135 -1.42 20.44 11.35
CA THR A 135 -1.02 21.09 12.61
C THR A 135 0.50 21.23 12.78
N ASN A 136 1.28 20.32 12.19
CA ASN A 136 2.73 20.29 12.30
C ASN A 136 3.36 19.67 11.05
N PHE A 137 3.43 20.46 9.98
CA PHE A 137 3.96 20.01 8.70
C PHE A 137 5.43 19.54 8.79
N THR A 138 6.22 20.12 9.69
CA THR A 138 7.62 19.73 9.90
C THR A 138 7.72 18.27 10.37
N GLU A 139 6.95 17.89 11.39
CA GLU A 139 6.91 16.52 11.89
C GLU A 139 6.30 15.56 10.87
N TYR A 140 5.26 15.98 10.16
CA TYR A 140 4.70 15.21 9.05
C TYR A 140 5.77 14.91 7.99
N ALA A 141 6.47 15.94 7.50
CA ALA A 141 7.49 15.80 6.47
C ALA A 141 8.67 14.94 6.95
N HIS A 142 9.05 15.06 8.23
CA HIS A 142 10.08 14.23 8.83
C HIS A 142 9.70 12.74 8.80
N ARG A 143 8.46 12.39 9.18
CA ARG A 143 7.98 11.00 9.11
C ARG A 143 7.91 10.46 7.69
N VAL A 144 7.43 11.27 6.74
CA VAL A 144 7.41 10.87 5.33
C VAL A 144 8.82 10.58 4.82
N ARG A 145 9.81 11.42 5.18
CA ARG A 145 11.21 11.22 4.75
C ARG A 145 11.81 9.93 5.31
N ILE A 146 11.53 9.58 6.55
CA ILE A 146 11.96 8.29 7.12
C ILE A 146 11.43 7.12 6.29
N GLU A 147 10.15 7.16 5.90
CA GLU A 147 9.57 6.13 5.03
C GLU A 147 10.24 6.11 3.65
N VAL A 148 10.46 7.28 3.03
CA VAL A 148 11.16 7.41 1.74
C VAL A 148 12.57 6.82 1.80
N GLU A 149 13.35 7.15 2.83
CA GLU A 149 14.69 6.61 3.06
C GLU A 149 14.66 5.09 3.20
N SER A 150 13.64 4.56 3.87
CA SER A 150 13.48 3.11 4.05
C SER A 150 13.29 2.34 2.74
N LEU A 151 12.74 2.99 1.69
CA LEU A 151 12.52 2.36 0.37
C LEU A 151 13.83 2.01 -0.34
N TRP A 152 14.92 2.69 0.01
CA TRP A 152 16.25 2.47 -0.56
C TRP A 152 17.01 1.34 0.13
N LEU A 153 16.54 0.87 1.30
CA LEU A 153 17.17 -0.23 2.01
C LEU A 153 16.92 -1.54 1.26
N SER A 154 17.97 -2.32 1.02
CA SER A 154 17.80 -3.69 0.56
C SER A 154 17.07 -4.52 1.63
N SER A 155 16.39 -5.59 1.23
CA SER A 155 15.73 -6.49 2.17
C SER A 155 16.67 -6.97 3.28
N GLU A 156 17.94 -7.21 2.96
CA GLU A 156 18.99 -7.56 3.92
C GLU A 156 19.36 -6.42 4.89
N HIS A 157 19.43 -5.17 4.41
CA HIS A 157 19.67 -4.02 5.29
C HIS A 157 18.49 -3.76 6.23
N PHE A 158 17.26 -3.91 5.73
CA PHE A 158 16.06 -3.81 6.55
C PHE A 158 16.04 -4.87 7.65
N GLN A 159 16.39 -6.12 7.32
CA GLN A 159 16.51 -7.21 8.29
C GLN A 159 17.51 -6.87 9.41
N ARG A 160 18.70 -6.36 9.04
CA ARG A 160 19.73 -5.97 10.01
C ARG A 160 19.32 -4.80 10.90
N LEU A 161 18.63 -3.80 10.34
CA LEU A 161 18.15 -2.66 11.11
C LEU A 161 17.01 -3.04 12.07
N ALA A 162 16.17 -3.99 11.69
CA ALA A 162 15.17 -4.58 12.57
C ALA A 162 15.81 -5.41 13.71
N GLU A 163 16.89 -6.15 13.44
CA GLU A 163 17.64 -6.92 14.45
C GLU A 163 18.29 -6.03 15.51
N VAL A 164 18.72 -4.81 15.16
CA VAL A 164 19.31 -3.85 16.12
C VAL A 164 18.28 -2.91 16.75
N GLY A 165 16.98 -3.15 16.53
CA GLY A 165 15.88 -2.40 17.15
C GLY A 165 15.69 -0.97 16.64
N LEU A 166 16.25 -0.65 15.47
CA LEU A 166 16.11 0.67 14.84
C LEU A 166 14.87 0.77 13.93
N LEU A 167 14.29 -0.37 13.55
CA LEU A 167 13.04 -0.46 12.79
C LEU A 167 12.14 -1.57 13.35
N GLU A 168 10.83 -1.37 13.36
CA GLU A 168 9.88 -2.40 13.84
C GLU A 168 9.69 -3.51 12.80
N ASN A 169 9.84 -4.76 13.23
CA ASN A 169 9.69 -5.94 12.40
C ASN A 169 8.19 -6.32 12.31
N PRO A 170 7.55 -6.29 11.13
CA PRO A 170 6.09 -6.37 11.01
C PRO A 170 5.48 -7.76 11.21
N GLY A 171 6.25 -8.75 11.68
CA GLY A 171 5.81 -10.14 11.86
C GLY A 171 5.73 -10.61 13.31
N GLY A 172 5.78 -9.70 14.29
CA GLY A 172 6.04 -10.04 15.69
C GLY A 172 4.84 -10.41 16.58
N ASP A 173 3.60 -10.24 16.13
CA ASP A 173 2.43 -10.45 17.01
C ASP A 173 1.63 -11.70 16.64
N GLN A 174 2.23 -12.87 16.84
CA GLN A 174 1.46 -14.11 16.95
C GLN A 174 2.16 -15.27 17.67
N GLN A 175 2.85 -15.05 18.79
CA GLN A 175 3.04 -16.14 19.75
C GLN A 175 3.51 -15.69 21.13
N THR A 176 2.57 -15.40 22.04
CA THR A 176 2.72 -15.68 23.48
C THR A 176 1.37 -15.60 24.19
N SER A 177 0.69 -16.74 24.31
CA SER A 177 -0.28 -16.98 25.40
C SER A 177 -0.60 -18.48 25.54
N GLN A 178 0.42 -19.31 25.70
CA GLN A 178 0.27 -20.64 26.31
C GLN A 178 1.50 -20.96 27.16
N ALA A 179 1.49 -20.50 28.41
CA ALA A 179 2.12 -21.15 29.54
C ALA A 179 1.74 -20.36 30.80
N GLU A 180 0.78 -20.87 31.56
CA GLU A 180 0.74 -20.81 33.04
C GLU A 180 -0.60 -21.36 33.52
N ASN A 181 -0.66 -22.67 33.77
CA ASN A 181 -1.30 -23.23 34.96
C ASN A 181 -1.00 -24.73 35.07
N GLY A 182 0.11 -25.02 35.73
CA GLY A 182 0.38 -26.31 36.34
C GLY A 182 0.77 -26.06 37.80
N GLY A 183 -0.09 -26.44 38.72
CA GLY A 183 0.11 -26.24 40.16
C GLY A 183 -0.98 -26.92 40.98
N ASP A 184 -0.74 -28.19 41.29
CA ASP A 184 -1.50 -29.12 42.14
C ASP A 184 -2.15 -28.51 43.40
N ASN A 185 -3.33 -29.01 43.80
CA ASN A 185 -3.44 -29.67 45.10
C ASN A 185 -4.72 -30.54 45.29
N ALA A 186 -4.46 -31.79 45.67
CA ALA A 186 -5.20 -32.73 46.53
C ALA A 186 -6.72 -32.55 46.79
N GLY A 187 -7.49 -33.54 46.31
CA GLY A 187 -8.22 -34.52 47.15
C GLY A 187 -9.35 -34.04 48.06
N ARG A 188 -10.59 -34.48 47.76
CA ARG A 188 -11.46 -35.25 48.67
C ARG A 188 -12.75 -35.71 47.98
N ASN A 189 -13.09 -36.98 48.24
CA ASN A 189 -14.32 -37.69 47.93
C ASN A 189 -15.60 -36.91 48.26
N VAL A 190 -16.65 -37.14 47.46
CA VAL A 190 -17.97 -37.57 47.95
C VAL A 190 -18.75 -38.24 46.82
N ASP A 191 -18.86 -39.56 46.97
CA ASP A 191 -20.05 -40.41 46.86
C ASP A 191 -20.95 -40.45 45.61
N ALA A 192 -21.19 -41.70 45.24
CA ALA A 192 -22.16 -42.22 44.29
C ALA A 192 -23.60 -41.98 44.76
N ASP A 193 -24.54 -41.84 43.81
CA ASP A 193 -25.73 -42.68 43.78
C ASP A 193 -26.57 -42.48 42.50
N ALA A 194 -27.18 -43.62 42.10
CA ALA A 194 -28.35 -43.85 41.23
C ALA A 194 -28.20 -43.71 39.69
#